data_AF-A0A0Q6NGF1-F1
#
_entry.id   AF-A0A0Q6NGF1-F1
#
_cell.length_a   1.000
_cell.length_b   1.000
_cell.length_c   1.000
_cell.angle_alpha   90.00
_cell.angle_beta   90.00
_cell.angle_gamma   90.00
#
_symmetry.space_group_name_H-M   'P 1'
#
loop_
_entity.id
_entity.type
_entity.pdbx_description
1 polymer ?
#
loop_
_entity_poly.entity_id
_entity_poly.type
_entity_poly.pdbx_seq_one_letter_code
_entity_poly.pdbx_strand_id
1 'polypeptide(L)' 'MMPRSSDARTVAKLAWEAAWERLDNALQPPPGYPEPTPEQLRECFRIAQEKLDTLRKIYDVAAVAGE' A
#
# COMPACT_ATOMS: atom_id res chain seq x y z
N MET A 1 7.32 -1.79 25.44
CA MET A 1 6.69 -0.46 25.34
C MET A 1 5.59 -0.58 24.30
N MET A 2 4.31 -0.47 24.68
CA MET A 2 3.22 -0.60 23.72
C MET A 2 3.17 0.64 22.82
N PRO A 3 3.08 0.50 21.49
CA PRO A 3 2.95 1.66 20.61
C PRO A 3 1.65 2.39 20.95
N ARG A 4 1.72 3.70 21.14
CA ARG A 4 0.52 4.53 21.32
C ARG A 4 -0.28 4.45 20.02
N SER A 5 -1.61 4.45 20.09
CA SER A 5 -2.47 4.32 18.90
C SER A 5 -2.19 5.35 17.79
N SER A 6 -1.59 6.50 18.14
CA SER A 6 -1.11 7.50 17.17
C SER A 6 0.10 7.02 16.36
N ASP A 7 1.05 6.28 16.96
CA ASP A 7 2.21 5.72 16.27
C ASP A 7 1.78 4.65 15.26
N ALA A 8 0.85 3.77 15.65
CA ALA A 8 0.34 2.73 14.76
C ALA A 8 -0.35 3.29 13.50
N ARG A 9 -1.13 4.37 13.65
CA ARG A 9 -1.78 5.07 12.52
C ARG A 9 -0.76 5.72 11.59
N THR A 10 0.24 6.40 12.13
CA THR A 10 1.30 7.02 11.34
C THR A 10 2.11 5.98 10.58
N VAL A 11 2.54 4.91 11.25
CA VAL A 11 3.30 3.82 10.61
C VAL A 11 2.49 3.16 9.50
N ALA A 12 1.21 2.87 9.72
CA ALA A 12 0.37 2.27 8.70
C ALA A 12 0.16 3.20 7.50
N LYS A 13 0.00 4.51 7.73
CA LYS A 13 -0.13 5.50 6.65
C LYS A 13 1.15 5.56 5.80
N LEU A 14 2.31 5.70 6.44
CA LEU A 14 3.60 5.73 5.74
C LEU A 14 3.86 4.43 4.96
N ALA A 15 3.49 3.29 5.53
CA ALA A 15 3.60 2.00 4.86
C ALA A 15 2.72 1.89 3.61
N TRP A 16 1.49 2.45 3.67
CA TRP A 16 0.61 2.56 2.52
C TRP A 16 1.17 3.50 1.44
N GLU A 17 1.63 4.70 1.82
CA GLU A 17 2.22 5.68 0.89
C GLU A 17 3.43 5.09 0.16
N ALA A 18 4.32 4.39 0.88
CA ALA A 18 5.48 3.73 0.28
C ALA A 18 5.13 2.51 -0.59
N ALA A 19 4.00 1.84 -0.35
CA ALA A 19 3.52 0.75 -1.20
C ALA A 19 2.87 1.31 -2.47
N TRP A 20 2.11 2.40 -2.35
CA TRP A 20 1.49 3.11 -3.46
C TRP A 20 2.54 3.68 -4.42
N GLU A 21 3.57 4.35 -3.91
CA GLU A 21 4.66 4.89 -4.73
C GLU A 21 5.39 3.79 -5.52
N ARG A 22 5.60 2.61 -4.92
CA ARG A 22 6.18 1.47 -5.64
C ARG A 22 5.28 0.94 -6.75
N LEU A 23 3.97 0.89 -6.51
CA LEU A 23 3.01 0.49 -7.55
C LEU A 23 2.97 1.50 -8.69
N ASP A 24 2.97 2.80 -8.38
CA ASP A 24 2.99 3.88 -9.38
C ASP A 24 4.26 3.80 -10.24
N ASN A 25 5.43 3.65 -9.62
CA ASN A 25 6.70 3.46 -10.32
C ASN A 25 6.72 2.17 -11.16
N ALA A 26 6.00 1.12 -10.77
CA ALA A 26 5.89 -0.09 -11.57
C ALA A 26 4.95 0.11 -12.76
N LEU A 27 3.85 0.85 -12.58
CA LEU A 27 2.91 1.15 -13.67
C LEU A 27 3.48 2.17 -14.67
N GLN A 28 4.33 3.08 -14.18
CA GLN A 28 4.94 4.16 -14.93
C GLN A 28 6.44 4.22 -14.58
N PRO A 29 7.25 3.28 -15.10
CA PRO A 29 8.67 3.25 -14.81
C PRO A 29 9.34 4.56 -15.28
N PRO A 30 10.23 5.15 -14.46
CA PRO A 30 10.99 6.32 -14.86
C PRO A 30 11.82 6.05 -16.14
N PRO A 31 12.13 7.09 -16.93
CA PRO A 31 12.93 6.92 -18.13
C PRO A 31 14.28 6.25 -17.82
N GLY A 32 14.60 5.19 -18.56
CA GLY A 32 15.82 4.40 -18.37
C GLY A 32 15.71 3.22 -17.40
N TYR A 33 14.55 3.01 -16.77
CA TYR A 33 14.28 1.80 -15.98
C TYR A 33 13.66 0.71 -16.87
N PRO A 34 13.94 -0.58 -16.57
CA PRO A 34 13.29 -1.68 -17.27
C PRO A 34 11.79 -1.70 -16.97
N GLU A 35 10.99 -2.09 -17.95
CA GLU A 35 9.58 -2.40 -17.72
C GLU A 35 9.46 -3.57 -16.73
N PRO A 36 8.57 -3.47 -15.72
CA PRO A 36 8.40 -4.55 -14.78
C PRO A 36 7.74 -5.75 -15.42
N THR A 37 8.12 -6.94 -14.96
CA THR A 37 7.46 -8.18 -15.37
C THR A 37 6.03 -8.24 -14.82
N PRO A 38 5.15 -9.06 -15.42
CA PRO A 38 3.81 -9.29 -14.89
C PRO A 38 3.81 -9.77 -13.44
N GLU A 39 4.82 -10.55 -13.03
CA GLU A 39 4.97 -11.04 -11.66
C GLU A 39 5.34 -9.91 -10.69
N GLN A 40 6.24 -9.01 -11.10
CA GLN A 40 6.59 -7.83 -10.32
C GLN A 40 5.40 -6.89 -10.14
N LEU A 41 4.61 -6.67 -11.20
CA LEU A 41 3.38 -5.88 -11.11
C LEU A 41 2.37 -6.50 -10.15
N ARG A 42 2.11 -7.81 -10.25
CA ARG A 42 1.22 -8.54 -9.33
C ARG A 42 1.66 -8.40 -7.88
N GLU A 43 2.97 -8.48 -7.63
CA GLU A 43 3.52 -8.34 -6.29
C GLU A 43 3.34 -6.91 -5.75
N CYS A 44 3.60 -5.88 -6.56
CA CYS A 44 3.33 -4.49 -6.20
C CYS A 44 1.84 -4.27 -5.87
N PHE A 45 0.92 -4.81 -6.68
CA PHE A 45 -0.52 -4.75 -6.41
C PHE A 45 -0.89 -5.45 -5.10
N ARG A 46 -0.39 -6.67 -4.87
CA ARG A 46 -0.65 -7.45 -3.66
C ARG A 46 -0.21 -6.69 -2.42
N ILE A 47 1.02 -6.17 -2.41
CA ILE A 47 1.57 -5.39 -1.29
C ILE A 47 0.74 -4.12 -1.04
N ALA A 48 0.41 -3.36 -2.10
CA ALA A 48 -0.42 -2.18 -1.97
C ALA A 48 -1.78 -2.52 -1.34
N GLN A 49 -2.46 -3.54 -1.84
CA GLN A 49 -3.74 -4.00 -1.31
C GLN A 49 -3.65 -4.38 0.18
N GLU A 50 -2.63 -5.15 0.58
CA GLU A 50 -2.42 -5.52 1.99
C GLU A 50 -2.22 -4.31 2.91
N LYS A 51 -1.49 -3.29 2.45
CA LYS A 51 -1.28 -2.06 3.24
C LYS A 51 -2.55 -1.22 3.31
N LEU A 52 -3.33 -1.14 2.24
CA LEU A 52 -4.63 -0.48 2.25
C LEU A 52 -5.60 -1.15 3.22
N ASP A 53 -5.67 -2.48 3.20
CA ASP A 53 -6.51 -3.26 4.13
C ASP A 53 -6.09 -3.03 5.60
N THR A 54 -4.78 -2.99 5.86
CA THR A 54 -4.25 -2.65 7.19
C THR A 54 -4.69 -1.25 7.62
N LEU A 55 -4.60 -0.26 6.70
CA LEU A 55 -5.01 1.11 6.95
C LEU A 55 -6.52 1.19 7.23
N ARG A 56 -7.36 0.52 6.43
CA ARG A 56 -8.82 0.45 6.62
C ARG A 56 -9.19 -0.07 8.01
N LYS A 57 -8.56 -1.18 8.43
CA LYS A 57 -8.77 -1.77 9.77
C LYS A 57 -8.39 -0.81 10.90
N ILE A 58 -7.30 -0.05 10.75
CA ILE A 58 -6.81 0.88 11.79
C ILE A 58 -7.70 2.13 11.91
N TYR A 59 -8.29 2.57 10.81
CA TYR A 59 -9.17 3.74 10.76
C TYR A 59 -10.66 3.37 10.92
N ASP A 60 -10.98 2.10 11.16
CA ASP A 60 -12.35 1.57 11.24
C ASP A 60 -13.19 1.94 10.00
N VAL A 61 -12.54 2.08 8.85
CA VAL A 61 -13.24 2.32 7.59
C VAL A 61 -13.74 0.96 7.12
N ALA A 62 -14.96 0.62 7.52
CA ALA A 62 -15.68 -0.48 6.90
C ALA A 62 -15.63 -0.27 5.38
N ALA A 63 -15.19 -1.29 4.64
CA ALA A 63 -15.27 -1.26 3.19
C ALA A 63 -16.76 -1.13 2.83
N VAL A 64 -17.19 0.08 2.49
CA VAL A 64 -18.53 0.32 1.95
C VAL A 64 -18.49 -0.22 0.52
N ALA A 65 -18.58 -1.54 0.38
CA ALA A 65 -18.53 -2.23 -0.88
C ALA A 65 -19.40 -3.49 -0.81
N GLY A 66 -20.67 -3.32 -1.18
CA GLY A 66 -21.47 -4.36 -1.83
C GLY A 66 -22.53 -5.05 -0.96
N GLU A 67 -23.68 -4.39 -0.81
CA GLU A 67 -24.99 -5.07 -0.85
C GLU A 67 -25.73 -4.60 -2.11
#